data_AF-A0A640VVD9-F1
#
_entry.id   AF-A0A640VVD9-F1
#
_cell.length_a   1.000
_cell.length_b   1.000
_cell.length_c   1.000
_cell.angle_alpha   90.00
_cell.angle_beta   90.00
_cell.angle_gamma   90.00
#
_symmetry.space_group_name_H-M   'P 1'
#
loop_
_entity.id
_entity.type
_entity.pdbx_description
1 polymer ?
#
loop_
_entity_poly.entity_id
_entity_poly.type
_entity_poly.pdbx_seq_one_letter_code
_entity_poly.pdbx_strand_id
1 'polypeptide(L)'
;MAHFTIQGFDGTPEQQHEAEEAAMQAMINDQTLAQALSVKVHENLEAFRKKRKFKKSEMAEMMGVSSRSYYMYETGKRAIPSSALVQLEAFTGADLNEVLLGGSKAPNLDAIRFVVDEAIKALCFLGHKYESMPMKTKRAVIDKMFAWQTDGVRARPSDIVDAVRSVTRYKYHPEDLPAPPFCEDYGEDQESYERDTVAWDKMVAEDMPDGVSGHLANGE
;
A
#
# COMPACT_ATOMS: atom_id res chain seq x y z
N MET A 1 31.62 64.36 -8.42
CA MET A 1 30.41 63.60 -8.80
C MET A 1 30.83 62.15 -8.93
N ALA A 2 30.49 61.30 -7.96
CA ALA A 2 30.81 59.88 -8.01
C ALA A 2 29.74 59.16 -8.84
N HIS A 3 30.16 58.58 -9.96
CA HIS A 3 29.31 57.72 -10.80
C HIS A 3 29.07 56.40 -10.07
N PHE A 4 27.81 56.16 -9.69
CA PHE A 4 27.37 54.87 -9.15
C PHE A 4 26.94 53.99 -10.33
N THR A 5 27.85 53.13 -10.78
CA THR A 5 27.57 52.11 -11.80
C THR A 5 26.71 51.02 -11.16
N ILE A 6 25.44 50.94 -11.54
CA ILE A 6 24.59 49.79 -11.24
C ILE A 6 25.12 48.65 -12.10
N GLN A 7 25.87 47.72 -11.51
CA GLN A 7 26.17 46.44 -12.14
C GLN A 7 24.84 45.67 -12.27
N GLY A 8 24.32 45.64 -13.49
CA GLY A 8 23.27 44.70 -13.87
C GLY A 8 23.81 43.28 -13.73
N PHE A 9 23.08 42.46 -13.00
CA PHE A 9 23.35 41.04 -12.83
C PHE A 9 23.25 40.34 -14.19
N ASP A 10 24.39 39.94 -14.74
CA ASP A 10 24.61 39.38 -16.08
C ASP A 10 24.68 37.84 -16.06
N GLY A 11 23.73 37.20 -15.37
CA GLY A 11 23.55 35.76 -15.43
C GLY A 11 23.12 35.30 -16.83
N THR A 12 23.59 34.13 -17.26
CA THR A 12 23.12 33.50 -18.51
C THR A 12 21.59 33.25 -18.44
N PRO A 13 20.89 33.14 -19.59
CA PRO A 13 19.44 32.87 -19.61
C PRO A 13 19.04 31.63 -18.78
N GLU A 14 19.92 30.63 -18.71
CA GLU A 14 19.77 29.43 -17.88
C GLU A 14 19.86 29.75 -16.38
N GLN A 15 20.79 30.59 -15.95
CA GLN A 15 20.92 31.01 -14.55
C GLN A 15 19.76 31.91 -14.10
N GLN A 16 19.20 32.70 -15.01
CA GLN A 16 17.99 33.49 -14.75
C GLN A 16 16.77 32.58 -14.58
N HIS A 17 16.62 31.56 -15.43
CA HIS A 17 15.54 30.59 -15.34
C HIS A 17 15.62 29.74 -14.07
N GLU A 18 16.80 29.23 -13.71
CA GLU A 18 17.01 28.48 -12.47
C GLU A 18 16.74 29.35 -11.22
N ALA A 19 17.13 30.63 -11.25
CA ALA A 19 16.84 31.55 -10.15
C ALA A 19 15.34 31.86 -10.04
N GLU A 20 14.63 31.99 -11.17
CA GLU A 20 13.18 32.16 -11.22
C GLU A 20 12.44 30.91 -10.71
N GLU A 21 12.85 29.70 -11.11
CA GLU A 21 12.30 28.44 -10.62
C GLU A 21 12.55 28.26 -9.11
N ALA A 22 13.77 28.56 -8.64
CA ALA A 22 14.10 28.50 -7.22
C ALA A 22 13.28 29.50 -6.39
N ALA A 23 13.07 30.72 -6.90
CA ALA A 23 12.22 31.72 -6.25
C ALA A 23 10.74 31.29 -6.24
N MET A 24 10.24 30.69 -7.33
CA MET A 24 8.90 30.14 -7.42
C MET A 24 8.69 28.99 -6.44
N GLN A 25 9.67 28.07 -6.35
CA GLN A 25 9.64 26.97 -5.40
C GLN A 25 9.73 27.45 -3.94
N ALA A 26 10.52 28.49 -3.67
CA ALA A 26 10.60 29.10 -2.35
C ALA A 26 9.28 29.77 -1.94
N MET A 27 8.60 30.48 -2.85
CA MET A 27 7.26 31.03 -2.60
C MET A 27 6.23 29.92 -2.35
N ILE A 28 6.24 28.84 -3.13
CA ILE A 28 5.36 27.69 -2.93
C ILE A 28 5.61 27.05 -1.56
N ASN A 29 6.88 26.87 -1.17
CA ASN A 29 7.25 26.32 0.13
C ASN A 29 6.82 27.23 1.29
N ASP A 30 6.97 28.55 1.16
CA ASP A 30 6.55 29.50 2.20
C ASP A 30 5.03 29.59 2.32
N GLN A 31 4.32 29.55 1.18
CA GLN A 31 2.86 29.55 1.12
C GLN A 31 2.27 28.25 1.68
N THR A 32 2.88 27.10 1.39
CA THR A 32 2.49 25.81 1.98
C THR A 32 2.80 25.74 3.48
N LEU A 33 3.92 26.30 3.93
CA LEU A 33 4.24 26.42 5.35
C LEU A 33 3.23 27.31 6.09
N ALA A 34 2.90 28.47 5.54
CA ALA A 34 1.88 29.37 6.09
C ALA A 34 0.50 28.70 6.15
N GLN A 35 0.15 27.94 5.12
CA GLN A 35 -1.10 27.17 5.10
C GLN A 35 -1.11 26.06 6.16
N ALA A 36 0.01 25.33 6.33
CA ALA A 36 0.17 24.31 7.37
C ALA A 36 0.08 24.89 8.80
N LEU A 37 0.65 26.08 9.02
CA LEU A 37 0.60 26.79 10.31
C LEU A 37 -0.79 27.36 10.63
N SER A 38 -1.62 27.60 9.61
CA SER A 38 -3.01 28.07 9.76
C SER A 38 -4.00 26.94 10.07
N VAL A 39 -3.59 25.66 9.95
CA VAL A 39 -4.51 24.54 10.13
C VAL A 39 -4.95 24.40 11.58
N LYS A 40 -6.25 24.59 11.80
CA LYS A 40 -6.88 24.39 13.10
C LYS A 40 -7.36 22.95 13.23
N VAL A 41 -6.43 22.08 13.64
CA VAL A 41 -6.68 20.63 13.88
C VAL A 41 -7.93 20.37 14.73
N HIS A 42 -8.23 21.24 15.70
CA HIS A 42 -9.40 21.12 16.55
C HIS A 42 -10.73 21.35 15.81
N GLU A 43 -10.78 22.32 14.90
CA GLU A 43 -11.95 22.56 14.03
C GLU A 43 -12.13 21.39 13.06
N ASN A 44 -11.04 20.84 12.53
CA ASN A 44 -11.05 19.67 11.65
C ASN A 44 -11.57 18.42 12.37
N LEU A 45 -11.14 18.18 13.61
CA LEU A 45 -11.65 17.07 14.43
C LEU A 45 -13.16 17.20 14.67
N GLU A 46 -13.63 18.41 14.95
CA GLU A 46 -15.06 18.67 15.13
C GLU A 46 -15.84 18.45 13.81
N ALA A 47 -15.31 18.93 12.70
CA ALA A 47 -15.89 18.75 11.37
C ALA A 47 -15.96 17.26 10.98
N PHE A 48 -14.88 16.51 11.21
CA PHE A 48 -14.81 15.06 11.01
C PHE A 48 -15.90 14.34 11.80
N ARG A 49 -16.02 14.65 13.10
CA ARG A 49 -17.06 14.06 13.96
C ARG A 49 -18.46 14.36 13.43
N LYS A 50 -18.74 15.63 13.08
CA LYS A 50 -20.04 16.07 12.56
C LYS A 50 -20.38 15.39 11.23
N LYS A 51 -19.42 15.30 10.31
CA LYS A 51 -19.57 14.64 9.01
C LYS A 51 -19.99 13.17 9.16
N ARG A 52 -19.41 12.46 10.14
CA ARG A 52 -19.75 11.06 10.44
C ARG A 52 -20.90 10.89 11.44
N LYS A 53 -21.52 11.98 11.89
CA LYS A 53 -22.67 12.01 12.82
C LYS A 53 -22.41 11.35 14.17
N PHE A 54 -21.15 11.31 14.61
CA PHE A 54 -20.82 10.78 15.93
C PHE A 54 -21.08 11.79 17.05
N LYS A 55 -21.48 11.29 18.21
CA LYS A 55 -21.55 12.06 19.45
C LYS A 55 -20.15 12.24 20.05
N LYS A 56 -19.99 13.27 20.88
CA LYS A 56 -18.71 13.53 21.56
C LYS A 56 -18.28 12.37 22.48
N SER A 57 -19.25 11.69 23.10
CA SER A 57 -19.00 10.51 23.93
C SER A 57 -18.50 9.32 23.13
N GLU A 58 -19.10 9.07 21.96
CA GLU A 58 -18.71 7.98 21.06
C GLU A 58 -17.30 8.19 20.52
N MET A 59 -16.95 9.43 20.16
CA MET A 59 -15.58 9.76 19.75
C MET A 59 -14.57 9.60 20.89
N ALA A 60 -14.93 9.98 22.12
CA ALA A 60 -14.05 9.81 23.26
C ALA A 60 -13.76 8.32 23.52
N GLU A 61 -14.78 7.47 23.43
CA GLU A 61 -14.67 6.02 23.56
C GLU A 61 -13.78 5.42 22.46
N MET A 62 -14.02 5.76 21.19
CA MET A 62 -13.20 5.28 20.06
C MET A 62 -11.74 5.73 20.13
N MET A 63 -11.48 6.89 20.71
CA MET A 63 -10.13 7.43 20.92
C MET A 63 -9.48 6.91 22.22
N GLY A 64 -10.19 6.12 23.04
CA GLY A 64 -9.71 5.62 24.32
C GLY A 64 -9.41 6.71 25.36
N VAL A 65 -10.13 7.83 25.30
CA VAL A 65 -9.93 8.99 26.19
C VAL A 65 -11.19 9.34 26.96
N SER A 66 -11.03 10.10 28.05
CA SER A 66 -12.19 10.62 28.77
C SER A 66 -12.96 11.66 27.92
N SER A 67 -14.29 11.74 28.09
CA SER A 67 -15.13 12.76 27.45
C SER A 67 -14.65 14.19 27.72
N ARG A 68 -14.07 14.43 28.90
CA ARG A 68 -13.47 15.71 29.26
C ARG A 68 -12.22 16.01 28.44
N SER A 69 -11.34 15.01 28.26
CA SER A 69 -10.14 15.14 27.41
C SER A 69 -10.53 15.41 25.97
N TYR A 70 -11.51 14.66 25.44
CA TYR A 70 -12.02 14.86 24.09
C TYR A 70 -12.57 16.28 23.87
N TYR A 71 -13.34 16.80 24.82
CA TYR A 71 -13.83 18.19 24.75
C TYR A 71 -12.68 19.22 24.66
N MET A 72 -11.59 19.00 25.40
CA MET A 72 -10.42 19.89 25.35
C MET A 72 -9.68 19.81 24.01
N TYR A 73 -9.76 18.67 23.31
CA TYR A 73 -9.22 18.51 21.96
C TYR A 73 -10.03 19.30 20.93
N GLU A 74 -11.35 19.11 20.88
CA GLU A 74 -12.22 19.83 19.92
C GLU A 74 -12.21 21.36 20.15
N THR A 75 -11.96 21.81 21.37
CA THR A 75 -11.88 23.25 21.69
C THR A 75 -10.49 23.83 21.49
N GLY A 76 -9.51 23.02 21.09
CA GLY A 76 -8.12 23.46 20.90
C GLY A 76 -7.37 23.80 22.19
N LYS A 77 -7.99 23.56 23.36
CA LYS A 77 -7.38 23.80 24.69
C LYS A 77 -6.29 22.80 25.02
N ARG A 78 -6.25 21.66 24.34
CA ARG A 78 -5.23 20.63 24.50
C ARG A 78 -4.91 20.00 23.14
N ALA A 79 -3.63 19.73 22.90
CA ALA A 79 -3.20 18.96 21.74
C ALA A 79 -3.70 17.50 21.82
N ILE A 80 -4.03 16.93 20.67
CA ILE A 80 -4.46 15.53 20.55
C ILE A 80 -3.21 14.65 20.66
N PRO A 81 -3.16 13.69 21.59
CA PRO A 81 -2.04 12.75 21.65
C PRO A 81 -2.07 11.83 20.42
N SER A 82 -0.89 11.50 19.88
CA SER A 82 -0.76 10.60 18.72
C SER A 82 -1.41 9.24 18.96
N SER A 83 -1.34 8.70 20.19
CA SER A 83 -2.00 7.44 20.56
C SER A 83 -3.52 7.46 20.34
N ALA A 84 -4.17 8.60 20.59
CA ALA A 84 -5.61 8.72 20.37
C ALA A 84 -5.97 8.85 18.89
N LEU A 85 -5.09 9.44 18.07
CA LEU A 85 -5.24 9.47 16.61
C LEU A 85 -5.12 8.07 16.01
N VAL A 86 -4.13 7.28 16.45
CA VAL A 86 -3.96 5.90 16.01
C VAL A 86 -5.18 5.04 16.36
N GLN A 87 -5.74 5.20 17.57
CA GLN A 87 -6.98 4.50 17.92
C GLN A 87 -8.16 4.94 17.05
N LEU A 88 -8.28 6.23 16.77
CA LEU A 88 -9.32 6.74 15.89
C LEU A 88 -9.23 6.12 14.48
N GLU A 89 -8.03 6.07 13.91
CA GLU A 89 -7.78 5.41 12.62
C GLU A 89 -8.18 3.93 12.67
N ALA A 90 -7.72 3.20 13.68
CA ALA A 90 -7.99 1.76 13.82
C ALA A 90 -9.49 1.44 13.93
N PHE A 91 -10.27 2.24 14.67
CA PHE A 91 -11.69 1.99 14.88
C PHE A 91 -12.60 2.50 13.75
N THR A 92 -12.20 3.56 13.04
CA THR A 92 -13.09 4.22 12.08
C THR A 92 -12.63 4.12 10.62
N GLY A 93 -11.42 3.61 10.39
CA GLY A 93 -10.74 3.69 9.09
C GLY A 93 -10.59 5.15 8.63
N ALA A 94 -10.44 6.08 9.57
CA ALA A 94 -10.33 7.50 9.26
C ALA A 94 -9.01 7.79 8.56
N ASP A 95 -9.07 8.58 7.49
CA ASP A 95 -7.90 9.22 6.95
C ASP A 95 -7.44 10.31 7.92
N LEU A 96 -6.31 10.09 8.60
CA LEU A 96 -5.77 11.06 9.55
C LEU A 96 -5.47 12.42 8.90
N ASN A 97 -5.28 12.48 7.58
CA ASN A 97 -5.14 13.76 6.87
C ASN A 97 -6.42 14.61 6.97
N GLU A 98 -7.60 13.99 6.99
CA GLU A 98 -8.87 14.71 7.15
C GLU A 98 -8.93 15.44 8.50
N VAL A 99 -8.38 14.82 9.56
CA VAL A 99 -8.34 15.40 10.91
C VAL A 99 -7.18 16.39 11.06
N LEU A 100 -6.00 16.06 10.54
CA LEU A 100 -4.78 16.86 10.75
C LEU A 100 -4.68 18.05 9.80
N LEU A 101 -5.13 17.90 8.55
CA LEU A 101 -4.96 18.88 7.47
C LEU A 101 -6.29 19.50 7.02
N GLY A 102 -7.43 18.94 7.43
CA GLY A 102 -8.77 19.44 7.08
C GLY A 102 -9.23 19.04 5.68
N GLY A 103 -8.43 18.26 4.97
CA GLY A 103 -8.78 17.64 3.70
C GLY A 103 -8.50 16.15 3.79
N SER A 104 -9.46 15.32 3.38
CA SER A 104 -9.13 13.94 3.05
C SER A 104 -8.12 13.97 1.91
N LYS A 105 -7.12 13.09 1.94
CA LYS A 105 -6.28 12.82 0.77
C LYS A 105 -7.25 12.48 -0.35
N ALA A 106 -7.44 13.42 -1.28
CA ALA A 106 -8.35 13.20 -2.39
C ALA A 106 -7.99 11.85 -2.99
N PRO A 107 -8.97 10.97 -3.27
CA PRO A 107 -8.68 9.69 -3.88
C PRO A 107 -7.81 9.99 -5.10
N ASN A 108 -6.57 9.49 -5.09
CA ASN A 108 -5.67 9.72 -6.20
C ASN A 108 -6.28 8.96 -7.38
N LEU A 109 -7.03 9.68 -8.21
CA LEU A 109 -7.80 9.11 -9.31
C LEU A 109 -6.87 8.38 -10.28
N ASP A 110 -5.64 8.86 -10.44
CA ASP A 110 -4.62 8.21 -11.25
C ASP A 110 -4.16 6.89 -10.63
N ALA A 111 -4.01 6.83 -9.30
CA ALA A 111 -3.71 5.58 -8.59
C ALA A 111 -4.87 4.58 -8.68
N ILE A 112 -6.11 5.04 -8.52
CA ILE A 112 -7.30 4.19 -8.67
C ILE A 112 -7.39 3.66 -10.10
N ARG A 113 -7.24 4.55 -11.10
CA ARG A 113 -7.24 4.18 -12.50
C ARG A 113 -6.14 3.17 -12.82
N PHE A 114 -4.94 3.37 -12.29
CA PHE A 114 -3.83 2.44 -12.44
C PHE A 114 -4.19 1.05 -11.91
N VAL A 115 -4.72 0.96 -10.68
CA VAL A 115 -5.14 -0.32 -10.09
C VAL A 115 -6.21 -1.00 -10.93
N VAL A 116 -7.20 -0.26 -11.41
CA VAL A 116 -8.26 -0.79 -12.28
C VAL A 116 -7.69 -1.29 -13.62
N ASP A 117 -6.83 -0.50 -14.27
CA ASP A 117 -6.21 -0.86 -15.55
C ASP A 117 -5.37 -2.14 -15.42
N GLU A 118 -4.60 -2.28 -14.33
CA GLU A 118 -3.78 -3.47 -14.09
C GLU A 118 -4.65 -4.69 -13.74
N ALA A 119 -5.73 -4.52 -12.97
CA ALA A 119 -6.69 -5.58 -12.69
C ALA A 119 -7.39 -6.10 -13.96
N ILE A 120 -7.80 -5.18 -14.86
CA ILE A 120 -8.40 -5.55 -16.14
C ILE A 120 -7.41 -6.34 -17.00
N LYS A 121 -6.16 -5.88 -17.11
CA LYS A 121 -5.12 -6.61 -17.85
C LYS A 121 -4.88 -8.01 -17.29
N ALA A 122 -4.80 -8.13 -15.96
CA ALA A 122 -4.63 -9.41 -15.30
C ALA A 122 -5.83 -10.35 -15.57
N LEU A 123 -7.06 -9.84 -15.48
CA LEU A 123 -8.26 -10.61 -15.81
C LEU A 123 -8.29 -11.05 -17.28
N CYS A 124 -7.92 -10.17 -18.22
CA CYS A 124 -7.84 -10.52 -19.64
C CYS A 124 -6.79 -11.60 -19.90
N PHE A 125 -5.61 -11.48 -19.29
CA PHE A 125 -4.56 -12.49 -19.40
C PHE A 125 -5.00 -13.84 -18.81
N LEU A 126 -5.60 -13.83 -17.62
CA LEU A 126 -6.11 -15.03 -16.97
C LEU A 126 -7.27 -15.67 -17.74
N GLY A 127 -8.13 -14.85 -18.35
CA GLY A 127 -9.24 -15.30 -19.18
C GLY A 127 -8.75 -16.00 -20.45
N HIS A 128 -7.70 -15.48 -21.09
CA HIS A 128 -7.15 -16.05 -22.31
C HIS A 128 -6.26 -17.28 -22.06
N LYS A 129 -5.38 -17.23 -21.05
CA LYS A 129 -4.42 -18.31 -20.77
C LYS A 129 -5.00 -19.45 -19.92
N TYR A 130 -5.92 -19.14 -19.00
CA TYR A 130 -6.55 -20.11 -18.10
C TYR A 130 -8.08 -20.04 -18.22
N GLU A 131 -8.58 -20.41 -19.39
CA GLU A 131 -10.02 -20.35 -19.69
C GLU A 131 -10.85 -21.16 -18.68
N SER A 132 -10.38 -22.37 -18.32
CA SER A 132 -11.03 -23.28 -17.37
C SER A 132 -10.95 -22.85 -15.89
N MET A 133 -10.18 -21.80 -15.57
CA MET A 133 -10.02 -21.35 -14.19
C MET A 133 -11.26 -20.56 -13.71
N PRO A 134 -11.85 -20.92 -12.55
CA PRO A 134 -13.06 -20.27 -12.05
C PRO A 134 -12.77 -18.85 -11.58
N MET A 135 -13.77 -17.98 -11.67
CA MET A 135 -13.64 -16.55 -11.35
C MET A 135 -13.17 -16.29 -9.90
N LYS A 136 -13.58 -17.16 -8.95
CA LYS A 136 -13.13 -17.10 -7.56
C LYS A 136 -11.61 -17.25 -7.44
N THR A 137 -11.02 -18.17 -8.20
CA THR A 137 -9.57 -18.39 -8.22
C THR A 137 -8.86 -17.27 -8.97
N LYS A 138 -9.40 -16.79 -10.09
CA LYS A 138 -8.87 -15.62 -10.82
C LYS A 138 -8.78 -14.40 -9.91
N ARG A 139 -9.81 -14.16 -9.10
CA ARG A 139 -9.80 -13.09 -8.09
C ARG A 139 -8.71 -13.29 -7.03
N ALA A 140 -8.57 -14.50 -6.48
CA ALA A 140 -7.52 -14.80 -5.50
C ALA A 140 -6.10 -14.57 -6.05
N VAL A 141 -5.88 -14.87 -7.34
CA VAL A 141 -4.63 -14.57 -8.05
C VAL A 141 -4.37 -13.06 -8.11
N ILE A 142 -5.38 -12.27 -8.46
CA ILE A 142 -5.26 -10.81 -8.53
C ILE A 142 -5.02 -10.20 -7.15
N ASP A 143 -5.75 -10.64 -6.13
CA ASP A 143 -5.57 -10.19 -4.75
C ASP A 143 -4.14 -10.50 -4.26
N LYS A 144 -3.60 -11.68 -4.59
CA LYS A 144 -2.23 -12.08 -4.27
C LYS A 144 -1.20 -11.22 -5.03
N MET A 145 -1.43 -10.98 -6.32
CA MET A 145 -0.58 -10.12 -7.16
C MET A 145 -0.47 -8.72 -6.56
N PHE A 146 -1.59 -8.08 -6.20
CA PHE A 146 -1.58 -6.75 -5.59
C PHE A 146 -0.94 -6.73 -4.20
N ALA A 147 -1.04 -7.82 -3.42
CA ALA A 147 -0.37 -7.91 -2.13
C ALA A 147 1.17 -7.94 -2.23
N TRP A 148 1.71 -8.43 -3.35
CA TRP A 148 3.15 -8.46 -3.63
C TRP A 148 3.67 -7.18 -4.29
N GLN A 149 2.79 -6.38 -4.85
CA GLN A 149 3.16 -5.20 -5.62
C GLN A 149 3.46 -4.03 -4.68
N THR A 150 4.74 -3.81 -4.40
CA THR A 150 5.22 -2.61 -3.72
C THR A 150 5.47 -1.50 -4.76
N ASP A 151 4.79 -0.37 -4.59
CA ASP A 151 5.03 0.90 -5.29
C ASP A 151 4.88 0.92 -6.82
N GLY A 152 3.65 0.98 -7.33
CA GLY A 152 3.33 1.60 -8.64
C GLY A 152 3.96 0.98 -9.90
N VAL A 153 4.77 -0.07 -9.78
CA VAL A 153 5.38 -0.78 -10.90
C VAL A 153 4.30 -1.59 -11.61
N ARG A 154 4.15 -1.48 -12.93
CA ARG A 154 3.15 -2.27 -13.69
C ARG A 154 3.42 -3.76 -13.55
N ALA A 155 2.36 -4.54 -13.37
CA ALA A 155 2.45 -5.99 -13.28
C ALA A 155 2.90 -6.57 -14.62
N ARG A 156 3.99 -7.34 -14.61
CA ARG A 156 4.45 -8.06 -15.80
C ARG A 156 3.66 -9.36 -15.92
N PRO A 157 3.54 -9.93 -17.14
CA PRO A 157 2.91 -11.23 -17.33
C PRO A 157 3.51 -12.36 -16.48
N SER A 158 4.81 -12.31 -16.20
CA SER A 158 5.50 -13.26 -15.30
C SER A 158 4.94 -13.21 -13.89
N ASP A 159 4.67 -12.00 -13.38
CA ASP A 159 4.22 -11.79 -12.01
C ASP A 159 2.80 -12.38 -11.82
N ILE A 160 1.96 -12.34 -12.88
CA ILE A 160 0.66 -13.02 -12.90
C ILE A 160 0.82 -14.53 -12.87
N VAL A 161 1.77 -15.09 -13.63
CA VAL A 161 2.05 -16.54 -13.64
C VAL A 161 2.55 -16.98 -12.26
N ASP A 162 3.42 -16.22 -11.62
CA ASP A 162 3.91 -16.49 -10.28
C ASP A 162 2.77 -16.51 -9.25
N ALA A 163 1.86 -15.55 -9.35
CA ALA A 163 0.65 -15.51 -8.52
C ALA A 163 -0.25 -16.72 -8.79
N VAL A 164 -0.40 -17.17 -10.05
CA VAL A 164 -1.13 -18.41 -10.38
C VAL A 164 -0.45 -19.62 -9.75
N ARG A 165 0.87 -19.76 -9.87
CA ARG A 165 1.64 -20.88 -9.28
C ARG A 165 1.43 -20.96 -7.77
N SER A 166 1.54 -19.82 -7.09
CA SER A 166 1.35 -19.74 -5.64
C SER A 166 -0.09 -20.02 -5.20
N VAL A 167 -1.09 -19.43 -5.85
CA VAL A 167 -2.50 -19.54 -5.44
C VAL A 167 -3.10 -20.90 -5.79
N THR A 168 -2.70 -21.47 -6.91
CA THR A 168 -3.20 -22.76 -7.40
C THR A 168 -2.30 -23.93 -7.04
N ARG A 169 -1.22 -23.68 -6.28
CA ARG A 169 -0.22 -24.68 -5.89
C ARG A 169 0.25 -25.51 -7.09
N TYR A 170 0.66 -24.81 -8.15
CA TYR A 170 1.17 -25.43 -9.39
C TYR A 170 0.18 -26.30 -10.17
N LYS A 171 -1.12 -26.32 -9.82
CA LYS A 171 -2.15 -27.09 -10.56
C LYS A 171 -2.20 -26.80 -12.06
N TYR A 172 -1.93 -25.56 -12.46
CA TYR A 172 -1.88 -25.14 -13.87
C TYR A 172 -0.45 -25.08 -14.45
N HIS A 173 0.56 -25.40 -13.64
CA HIS A 173 1.98 -25.39 -13.98
C HIS A 173 2.73 -26.55 -13.29
N PRO A 174 2.33 -27.81 -13.51
CA PRO A 174 2.99 -28.96 -12.88
C PRO A 174 4.47 -29.09 -13.28
N GLU A 175 4.85 -28.56 -14.45
CA GLU A 175 6.23 -28.49 -14.94
C GLU A 175 7.14 -27.60 -14.07
N ASP A 176 6.56 -26.66 -13.34
CA ASP A 176 7.29 -25.70 -12.50
C ASP A 176 7.30 -26.10 -11.02
N LEU A 177 6.83 -27.32 -10.69
CA LEU A 177 6.81 -27.80 -9.31
C LEU A 177 8.24 -27.84 -8.76
N PRO A 178 8.53 -27.19 -7.62
CA PRO A 178 9.87 -27.24 -7.04
C PRO A 178 10.20 -28.66 -6.59
N ALA A 179 11.47 -29.04 -6.72
CA ALA A 179 11.96 -30.32 -6.22
C ALA A 179 11.70 -30.43 -4.70
N PRO A 180 11.46 -31.65 -4.18
CA PRO A 180 11.35 -31.85 -2.75
C PRO A 180 12.64 -31.40 -2.05
N PRO A 181 12.56 -30.91 -0.79
CA PRO A 181 13.74 -30.60 -0.01
C PRO A 181 14.68 -31.80 0.08
N PHE A 182 15.97 -31.60 -0.13
CA PHE A 182 17.00 -32.63 0.06
C PHE A 182 17.58 -32.54 1.46
N CYS A 183 17.71 -33.65 2.16
CA CYS A 183 18.23 -33.66 3.53
C CYS A 183 19.67 -33.11 3.64
N GLU A 184 20.46 -33.21 2.57
CA GLU A 184 21.85 -32.73 2.52
C GLU A 184 21.96 -31.20 2.64
N ASP A 185 20.93 -30.44 2.21
CA ASP A 185 20.92 -28.97 2.24
C ASP A 185 20.73 -28.41 3.66
N TYR A 186 20.31 -29.24 4.62
CA TYR A 186 19.95 -28.84 5.98
C TYR A 186 21.00 -29.21 7.04
N GLY A 187 22.04 -29.99 6.68
CA GLY A 187 23.11 -30.39 7.60
C GLY A 187 22.61 -31.13 8.83
N GLU A 188 22.81 -30.55 10.02
CA GLU A 188 22.31 -31.10 11.30
C GLU A 188 20.90 -30.58 11.69
N ASP A 189 20.33 -29.63 10.93
CA ASP A 189 19.03 -29.01 11.24
C ASP A 189 17.85 -29.86 10.72
N GLN A 190 17.66 -30.99 11.38
CA GLN A 190 16.62 -31.96 11.07
C GLN A 190 15.19 -31.38 11.25
N GLU A 191 14.99 -30.45 12.19
CA GLU A 191 13.67 -29.85 12.43
C GLU A 191 13.23 -28.94 11.29
N SER A 192 14.16 -28.20 10.67
CA SER A 192 13.87 -27.39 9.49
C SER A 192 13.58 -28.24 8.25
N TYR A 193 14.33 -29.33 8.06
CA TYR A 193 14.06 -30.29 7.00
C TYR A 193 12.65 -30.88 7.11
N GLU A 194 12.29 -31.42 8.27
CA GLU A 194 10.97 -32.01 8.50
C GLU A 194 9.83 -31.02 8.27
N ARG A 195 10.01 -29.75 8.69
CA ARG A 195 9.02 -28.68 8.46
C ARG A 195 8.83 -28.38 6.98
N ASP A 196 9.91 -28.28 6.23
CA ASP A 196 9.86 -27.95 4.81
C ASP A 196 9.37 -29.14 3.97
N THR A 197 9.70 -30.38 4.36
CA THR A 197 9.13 -31.59 3.77
C THR A 197 7.62 -31.66 3.99
N VAL A 198 7.13 -31.40 5.21
CA VAL A 198 5.69 -31.36 5.50
C VAL A 198 5.00 -30.23 4.72
N ALA A 199 5.64 -29.07 4.58
CA ALA A 199 5.11 -27.96 3.79
C ALA A 199 5.04 -28.31 2.28
N TRP A 200 6.06 -29.00 1.75
CA TRP A 200 6.10 -29.47 0.37
C TRP A 200 5.06 -30.57 0.12
N ASP A 201 4.95 -31.56 0.99
CA ASP A 201 3.95 -32.64 0.90
C ASP A 201 2.53 -32.06 0.90
N LYS A 202 2.25 -31.12 1.80
CA LYS A 202 0.96 -30.41 1.85
C LYS A 202 0.68 -29.60 0.59
N MET A 203 1.71 -29.03 -0.02
CA MET A 203 1.59 -28.28 -1.27
C MET A 203 1.20 -29.20 -2.44
N VAL A 204 1.76 -30.41 -2.49
CA VAL A 204 1.54 -31.39 -3.58
C VAL A 204 0.25 -32.20 -3.40
N ALA A 205 -0.13 -32.54 -2.17
CA ALA A 205 -1.22 -33.48 -1.90
C ALA A 205 -2.64 -32.95 -2.10
N GLU A 206 -2.90 -31.64 -1.99
CA GLU A 206 -4.28 -31.12 -1.91
C GLU A 206 -4.95 -30.75 -3.25
N ASP A 207 -4.26 -30.78 -4.41
CA ASP A 207 -4.87 -30.25 -5.65
C ASP A 207 -4.31 -30.74 -7.00
N MET A 208 -3.44 -31.77 -7.00
CA MET A 208 -2.93 -32.36 -8.24
C MET A 208 -4.03 -33.14 -8.99
N PRO A 209 -4.14 -33.02 -10.32
CA PRO A 209 -5.03 -33.88 -11.10
C PRO A 209 -4.62 -35.35 -10.92
N ASP A 210 -5.60 -36.23 -10.72
CA ASP A 210 -5.40 -37.68 -10.54
C ASP A 210 -4.55 -38.24 -11.70
N GLY A 211 -3.27 -38.51 -11.44
CA GLY A 211 -2.36 -39.08 -12.44
C GLY A 211 -0.88 -38.70 -12.35
N VAL A 212 -0.50 -37.62 -11.66
CA VAL A 212 0.92 -37.17 -11.60
C VAL A 212 1.71 -37.83 -10.45
N SER A 213 1.03 -38.26 -9.39
CA SER A 213 1.66 -38.88 -8.20
C SER A 213 2.38 -40.21 -8.49
N GLY A 214 2.08 -40.90 -9.60
CA GLY A 214 2.58 -42.25 -9.87
C GLY A 214 3.94 -42.34 -10.56
N HIS A 215 4.54 -41.23 -11.02
CA HIS A 215 5.73 -41.29 -11.89
C HIS A 215 7.04 -40.79 -11.25
N LEU A 216 6.98 -40.12 -10.11
CA LEU A 216 8.19 -39.59 -9.44
C LEU A 216 8.74 -40.50 -8.34
N ALA A 217 8.06 -41.63 -8.04
CA ALA A 217 8.49 -42.59 -7.02
C ALA A 217 9.42 -43.71 -7.54
N ASN A 218 9.65 -43.80 -8.85
CA ASN A 218 10.52 -44.83 -9.45
C ASN A 218 11.53 -44.20 -10.41
N GLY A 219 12.61 -43.66 -9.85
CA GLY A 219 13.84 -43.36 -10.56
C GLY A 219 14.99 -44.01 -9.79
N GLU A 220 15.31 -45.25 -10.17
CA GLU A 220 16.61 -45.88 -9.89
C GLU A 220 17.76 -45.10 -10.55
#